data_AF-A0A183G4M3-F1
#
_entry.id   AF-A0A183G4M3-F1
#
_cell.length_a   1.000
_cell.length_b   1.000
_cell.length_c   1.000
_cell.angle_alpha   90.00
_cell.angle_beta   90.00
_cell.angle_gamma   90.00
#
_symmetry.space_group_name_H-M   'P 1'
#
loop_
_entity.id
_entity.type
_entity.pdbx_description
1 polymer ?
#
loop_
_entity_poly.entity_id
_entity_poly.type
_entity_poly.pdbx_seq_one_letter_code
_entity_poly.pdbx_strand_id
1 'polypeptide(L)'
;MRSLCSGVIYLALCSCFVAALDLDGCLRGPLFVETAKSSKSLRKEIKEALGFSVDGNGTIAGVLVISKTRNESVYAVFAGRNKGRKAVAFQFDVDYDLTPSFEQISFEQFFNYLTCQRLDL
;
A
#
# COMPACT_ATOMS: atom_id res chain seq x y z
N MET A 1 44.03 30.00 15.33
CA MET A 1 42.71 30.16 14.70
C MET A 1 42.45 28.91 13.87
N ARG A 2 42.18 27.75 14.49
CA ARG A 2 40.87 27.23 14.96
C ARG A 2 39.75 27.29 13.91
N SER A 3 39.67 26.21 13.13
CA SER A 3 38.48 25.34 13.06
C SER A 3 37.15 26.00 12.64
N LEU A 4 37.01 26.36 11.37
CA LEU A 4 35.71 26.81 10.82
C LEU A 4 35.31 26.18 9.47
N CYS A 5 36.07 25.23 8.91
CA CYS A 5 35.75 24.66 7.59
C CYS A 5 35.10 23.26 7.63
N SER A 6 35.11 22.57 8.77
CA SER A 6 34.56 21.20 8.85
C SER A 6 33.06 21.15 9.20
N GLY A 7 32.50 22.21 9.79
CA GLY A 7 31.10 22.22 10.23
C GLY A 7 30.07 22.38 9.11
N VAL A 8 30.45 23.04 8.02
CA VAL A 8 29.52 23.38 6.92
C VAL A 8 29.27 22.17 6.00
N ILE A 9 30.23 21.25 5.89
CA ILE A 9 30.09 20.05 5.05
C ILE A 9 29.10 19.04 5.66
N TYR A 10 29.00 18.96 6.99
CA TYR A 10 28.02 18.09 7.66
C TYR A 10 26.58 18.61 7.56
N LEU A 11 26.38 19.92 7.43
CA LEU A 11 25.05 20.51 7.23
C LEU A 11 24.47 20.25 5.83
N ALA A 12 25.32 20.02 4.83
CA ALA A 12 24.88 19.71 3.46
C ALA A 12 24.47 18.24 3.25
N LEU A 13 24.84 17.33 4.16
CA LEU A 13 24.46 15.91 4.08
C LEU A 13 23.13 15.57 4.78
N CYS A 14 22.52 16.54 5.46
CA CYS A 14 21.19 16.39 6.06
C CYS A 14 20.03 16.72 5.10
N SER A 15 20.31 17.18 3.87
CA SER A 15 19.29 17.21 2.81
C SER A 15 19.16 15.82 2.16
N CYS A 16 19.04 14.77 2.97
CA CYS A 16 18.19 13.67 2.59
C CYS A 16 16.80 14.28 2.51
N PHE A 17 16.43 14.74 1.32
CA PHE A 17 15.05 14.88 0.91
C PHE A 17 14.38 13.55 1.23
N VAL A 18 13.87 13.41 2.44
CA VAL A 18 12.56 12.81 2.61
C VAL A 18 11.71 13.76 1.79
N ALA A 19 11.52 13.43 0.51
CA ALA A 19 10.37 13.94 -0.19
C ALA A 19 9.24 13.63 0.77
N ALA A 20 8.74 14.69 1.43
CA ALA A 20 7.47 14.62 2.10
C ALA A 20 6.53 14.29 0.95
N LEU A 21 6.32 12.99 0.75
CA LEU A 21 5.23 12.49 -0.05
C LEU A 21 4.04 13.14 0.61
N ASP A 22 3.44 14.07 -0.12
CA ASP A 22 2.27 14.80 0.28
C ASP A 22 1.13 13.80 0.37
N LEU A 23 1.10 13.11 1.51
CA LEU A 23 0.02 12.27 1.98
C LEU A 23 -0.86 13.11 2.92
N ASP A 24 -0.88 14.44 2.78
CA ASP A 24 -1.77 15.32 3.54
C ASP A 24 -3.21 14.89 3.26
N GLY A 25 -3.73 14.13 4.21
CA GLY A 25 -5.08 13.66 4.16
C GLY A 25 -5.29 12.17 3.95
N CYS A 26 -4.34 11.28 4.24
CA CYS A 26 -4.69 9.85 4.36
C CYS A 26 -4.47 9.30 5.78
N LEU A 27 -5.39 8.43 6.19
CA LEU A 27 -5.25 7.56 7.36
C LEU A 27 -5.26 6.12 6.89
N ARG A 28 -4.53 5.24 7.57
CA ARG A 28 -4.57 3.81 7.28
C ARG A 28 -4.90 2.97 8.50
N GLY A 29 -5.63 1.89 8.26
CA GLY A 29 -5.84 0.81 9.21
C GLY A 29 -4.58 -0.05 9.42
N PRO A 30 -4.70 -1.14 10.20
CA PRO A 30 -3.65 -2.13 10.34
C PRO A 30 -3.39 -2.82 8.99
N LEU A 31 -2.11 -3.11 8.72
CA LEU A 31 -1.72 -3.99 7.64
C LEU A 31 -2.07 -5.42 8.04
N PHE A 32 -2.84 -6.12 7.22
CA PHE A 32 -2.97 -7.57 7.33
C PHE A 32 -2.08 -8.23 6.27
N VAL A 33 -1.50 -9.37 6.64
CA VAL A 33 -0.70 -10.20 5.74
C VAL A 33 -1.10 -11.63 6.00
N GLU A 34 -1.50 -12.33 4.95
CA GLU A 34 -1.97 -13.71 5.06
C GLU A 34 -1.65 -14.52 3.80
N THR A 35 -1.90 -15.83 3.88
CA THR A 35 -1.77 -16.72 2.73
C THR A 35 -3.04 -16.67 1.87
N ALA A 36 -2.92 -16.79 0.55
CA ALA A 36 -4.12 -16.84 -0.31
C ALA A 36 -5.02 -18.07 -0.05
N LYS A 37 -4.53 -19.08 0.69
CA LYS A 37 -5.33 -20.22 1.18
C LYS A 37 -6.32 -19.83 2.27
N SER A 38 -6.00 -18.85 3.14
CA SER A 38 -6.94 -18.37 4.18
C SER A 38 -8.08 -17.56 3.56
N SER A 39 -7.81 -16.85 2.46
CA SER A 39 -8.78 -16.01 1.77
C SER A 39 -9.22 -16.57 0.41
N LYS A 40 -9.95 -17.69 0.44
CA LYS A 40 -10.44 -18.38 -0.77
C LYS A 40 -11.35 -17.50 -1.64
N SER A 41 -12.23 -16.71 -1.03
CA SER A 41 -13.16 -15.82 -1.73
C SER A 41 -12.40 -14.71 -2.47
N LEU A 42 -11.56 -13.97 -1.75
CA LEU A 42 -10.72 -12.93 -2.35
C LEU A 42 -9.80 -13.48 -3.45
N ARG A 43 -9.24 -14.68 -3.26
CA ARG A 43 -8.45 -15.35 -4.31
C ARG A 43 -9.26 -15.63 -5.58
N LYS A 44 -10.55 -15.99 -5.44
CA LYS A 44 -11.46 -16.20 -6.58
C LYS A 44 -11.75 -14.87 -7.27
N GLU A 45 -12.07 -13.83 -6.50
CA GLU A 45 -12.35 -12.48 -7.02
C GLU A 45 -11.15 -11.88 -7.76
N ILE A 46 -9.93 -11.98 -7.21
CA ILE A 46 -8.70 -11.54 -7.90
C ILE A 46 -8.56 -12.23 -9.26
N LYS A 47 -8.89 -13.52 -9.35
CA LYS A 47 -8.81 -14.25 -10.62
C LYS A 47 -9.89 -13.80 -11.60
N GLU A 48 -11.12 -13.58 -11.13
CA GLU A 48 -12.26 -13.20 -11.97
C GLU A 48 -12.15 -11.75 -12.46
N ALA A 49 -11.77 -10.82 -11.58
CA ALA A 49 -11.70 -9.40 -11.90
C ALA A 49 -10.39 -8.99 -12.59
N LEU A 50 -9.25 -9.57 -12.20
CA LEU A 50 -7.93 -9.13 -12.68
C LEU A 50 -7.22 -10.16 -13.57
N GLY A 51 -7.83 -11.33 -13.81
CA GLY A 51 -7.18 -12.43 -14.54
C GLY A 51 -5.93 -12.98 -13.84
N PHE A 52 -5.68 -12.59 -12.58
CA PHE A 52 -4.46 -12.94 -11.86
C PHE A 52 -4.70 -14.13 -10.93
N SER A 53 -4.05 -15.27 -11.21
CA SER A 53 -4.10 -16.42 -10.31
C SER A 53 -3.03 -16.31 -9.23
N VAL A 54 -3.46 -16.22 -7.96
CA VAL A 54 -2.60 -16.38 -6.77
C VAL A 54 -2.62 -17.86 -6.36
N ASP A 55 -1.47 -18.48 -6.17
CA ASP A 55 -1.41 -19.85 -5.64
C ASP A 55 -1.78 -19.88 -4.15
N GLY A 56 -2.23 -21.02 -3.61
CA GLY A 56 -2.66 -21.10 -2.21
C GLY A 56 -1.56 -20.73 -1.19
N ASN A 57 -0.30 -20.91 -1.55
CA ASN A 57 0.84 -20.53 -0.71
C ASN A 57 1.34 -19.11 -1.02
N GLY A 58 0.70 -18.41 -1.96
CA GLY A 58 0.95 -17.01 -2.26
C GLY A 58 0.50 -16.10 -1.13
N THR A 59 0.95 -14.85 -1.18
CA THR A 59 0.72 -13.85 -0.16
C THR A 59 -0.37 -12.89 -0.61
N ILE A 60 -1.29 -12.57 0.29
CA ILE A 60 -2.19 -11.43 0.16
C ILE A 60 -1.87 -10.50 1.34
N ALA A 61 -1.57 -9.25 1.04
CA ALA A 61 -1.36 -8.21 2.02
C ALA A 61 -2.24 -7.04 1.66
N GLY A 62 -2.81 -6.34 2.64
CA GLY A 62 -3.60 -5.17 2.33
C GLY A 62 -3.85 -4.27 3.52
N VAL A 63 -4.45 -3.13 3.22
CA VAL A 63 -4.63 -2.04 4.16
C VAL A 63 -5.88 -1.25 3.78
N LEU A 64 -6.70 -0.94 4.78
CA LEU A 64 -7.76 0.04 4.64
C LEU A 64 -7.13 1.44 4.63
N VAL A 65 -7.45 2.26 3.65
CA VAL A 65 -7.02 3.65 3.54
C VAL A 65 -8.25 4.54 3.52
N ILE A 66 -8.24 5.58 4.35
CA ILE A 66 -9.31 6.56 4.47
C ILE A 66 -8.75 7.90 4.02
N SER A 67 -9.37 8.49 3.00
CA SER A 67 -9.07 9.86 2.58
C SER A 67 -9.73 10.84 3.55
N LYS A 68 -8.92 11.59 4.32
CA LYS A 68 -9.36 12.72 5.15
C LYS A 68 -9.96 13.85 4.32
N THR A 69 -9.65 13.96 3.03
CA THR A 69 -10.10 15.06 2.16
C THR A 69 -11.35 14.74 1.36
N ARG A 70 -11.58 13.46 1.02
CA ARG A 70 -12.69 13.04 0.14
C ARG A 70 -13.73 12.17 0.82
N ASN A 71 -13.54 11.78 2.07
CA ASN A 71 -14.42 10.86 2.81
C ASN A 71 -14.66 9.54 2.04
N GLU A 72 -13.65 9.11 1.28
CA GLU A 72 -13.61 7.86 0.52
C GLU A 72 -12.73 6.87 1.29
N SER A 73 -13.19 5.63 1.43
CA SER A 73 -12.37 4.54 1.97
C SER A 73 -12.13 3.44 0.93
N VAL A 74 -10.86 3.11 0.75
CA VAL A 74 -10.41 2.08 -0.19
C VAL A 74 -9.63 1.00 0.52
N TYR A 75 -9.77 -0.23 0.06
CA TYR A 75 -8.95 -1.34 0.49
C TYR A 75 -7.86 -1.58 -0.54
N ALA A 76 -6.63 -1.17 -0.24
CA ALA A 76 -5.48 -1.39 -1.09
C ALA A 76 -4.86 -2.76 -0.81
N VAL A 77 -4.64 -3.56 -1.84
CA VAL A 77 -4.19 -4.95 -1.73
C VAL A 77 -3.03 -5.23 -2.66
N PHE A 78 -2.06 -5.97 -2.15
CA PHE A 78 -1.00 -6.64 -2.89
C PHE A 78 -1.24 -8.14 -2.84
N ALA A 79 -1.26 -8.78 -4.00
CA ALA A 79 -1.37 -10.23 -4.12
C ALA A 79 -0.20 -10.80 -4.93
N GLY A 80 0.62 -11.64 -4.29
CA GLY A 80 1.82 -12.21 -4.86
C GLY A 80 1.79 -13.73 -4.93
N ARG A 81 2.32 -14.30 -6.01
CA ARG A 81 2.58 -15.75 -6.10
C ARG A 81 3.82 -16.10 -5.30
N ASN A 82 3.81 -17.25 -4.65
CA ASN A 82 5.02 -17.80 -4.02
C ASN A 82 6.05 -18.23 -5.10
N LYS A 83 5.56 -18.82 -6.20
CA LYS A 83 6.38 -19.25 -7.33
C LYS A 83 6.28 -18.30 -8.52
N GLY A 84 7.42 -18.02 -9.15
CA GLY A 84 7.49 -17.22 -10.38
C GLY A 84 7.52 -15.71 -10.18
N ARG A 85 7.57 -15.22 -8.92
CA ARG A 85 7.80 -13.79 -8.57
C ARG A 85 6.88 -12.80 -9.30
N LYS A 86 5.63 -13.19 -9.57
CA LYS A 86 4.61 -12.30 -10.13
C LYS A 86 3.68 -11.84 -9.02
N ALA A 87 3.28 -10.58 -9.08
CA ALA A 87 2.31 -10.00 -8.18
C ALA A 87 1.39 -9.03 -8.92
N VAL A 88 0.30 -8.66 -8.29
CA VAL A 88 -0.60 -7.59 -8.71
C VAL A 88 -0.90 -6.72 -7.49
N ALA A 89 -1.04 -5.42 -7.71
CA ALA A 89 -1.60 -4.50 -6.73
C ALA A 89 -2.94 -3.97 -7.27
N PHE A 90 -3.92 -3.84 -6.39
CA PHE A 90 -5.24 -3.34 -6.74
C PHE A 90 -5.89 -2.66 -5.54
N GLN A 91 -6.94 -1.90 -5.78
CA GLN A 91 -7.80 -1.33 -4.75
C GLN A 91 -9.27 -1.62 -5.06
N PHE A 92 -10.10 -1.55 -4.02
CA PHE A 92 -11.55 -1.55 -4.18
C PHE A 92 -12.20 -0.71 -3.09
N ASP A 93 -13.32 -0.07 -3.40
CA ASP A 93 -14.06 0.75 -2.46
C ASP A 93 -14.74 -0.11 -1.39
N VAL A 94 -14.78 0.40 -0.16
CA VAL A 94 -15.45 -0.26 0.97
C VAL A 94 -16.87 0.31 1.20
N ASP A 95 -17.13 1.51 0.69
CA ASP A 95 -18.32 2.31 1.02
C ASP A 95 -19.53 2.07 0.09
N TYR A 96 -19.41 1.28 -0.98
CA TYR A 96 -20.49 1.08 -1.95
C TYR A 96 -21.01 -0.36 -1.98
N ASP A 97 -22.32 -0.52 -1.80
CA ASP A 97 -23.12 -1.76 -1.91
C ASP A 97 -23.14 -2.40 -3.33
N LEU A 98 -22.34 -1.86 -4.25
CA LEU A 98 -22.16 -2.40 -5.59
C LEU A 98 -21.00 -3.39 -5.54
N THR A 99 -21.06 -4.44 -6.38
CA THR A 99 -19.96 -5.40 -6.56
C THR A 99 -18.62 -4.64 -6.58
N PRO A 100 -17.72 -4.84 -5.60
CA PRO A 100 -16.53 -4.01 -5.48
C PRO A 100 -15.76 -4.06 -6.79
N SER A 101 -15.58 -2.92 -7.45
CA SER A 101 -14.83 -2.86 -8.69
C SER A 101 -13.35 -2.88 -8.35
N PHE A 102 -12.68 -3.98 -8.68
CA PHE A 102 -11.24 -4.11 -8.49
C PHE A 102 -10.55 -3.21 -9.51
N GLU A 103 -9.93 -2.14 -9.04
CA GLU A 103 -9.10 -1.26 -9.84
C GLU A 103 -7.64 -1.66 -9.68
N GLN A 104 -6.97 -2.01 -10.78
CA GLN A 104 -5.54 -2.29 -10.72
C GLN A 104 -4.75 -1.00 -10.47
N ILE A 105 -3.85 -1.02 -9.49
CA ILE A 105 -2.98 0.11 -9.14
C ILE A 105 -1.51 -0.23 -9.37
N SER A 106 -0.65 0.77 -9.39
CA SER A 106 0.80 0.54 -9.42
C SER A 106 1.30 0.02 -8.07
N PHE A 107 2.44 -0.70 -8.07
CA PHE A 107 3.07 -1.09 -6.81
C PHE A 107 3.51 0.13 -5.98
N GLU A 108 3.97 1.18 -6.65
CA GLU A 108 4.31 2.45 -6.00
C GLU A 108 3.11 3.03 -5.24
N GLN A 109 1.93 3.04 -5.86
CA GLN A 109 0.70 3.49 -5.21
C GLN A 109 0.35 2.64 -3.98
N PHE A 110 0.47 1.31 -4.07
CA PHE A 110 0.30 0.44 -2.91
C PHE A 110 1.28 0.76 -1.78
N PHE A 111 2.56 0.95 -2.08
CA PHE A 111 3.55 1.29 -1.06
C PHE A 111 3.33 2.68 -0.46
N ASN A 112 2.87 3.64 -1.26
CA ASN A 112 2.48 4.96 -0.77
C ASN A 112 1.33 4.86 0.25
N TYR A 113 0.37 3.95 0.05
CA TYR A 113 -0.68 3.69 1.04
C TYR A 113 -0.15 3.12 2.36
N LEU A 114 0.97 2.38 2.35
CA LEU A 114 1.59 1.90 3.59
C LEU A 114 2.26 3.02 4.40
N THR A 115 2.64 4.10 3.72
CA THR A 115 3.28 5.27 4.33
C THR A 115 2.28 6.28 4.91
N CYS A 116 0.97 6.08 4.71
CA CYS A 116 -0.09 6.88 5.34
C CYS A 116 -0.01 6.86 6.87
N GLN A 117 -0.48 7.94 7.51
CA GLN A 117 -0.58 8.03 8.96
C GLN A 117 -1.50 6.91 9.49
N ARG A 118 -1.06 6.18 10.51
CA ARG A 118 -1.87 5.11 11.10
C ARG A 118 -3.04 5.70 11.90
N LEU A 119 -4.21 5.06 11.83
CA LEU A 119 -5.31 5.32 12.75
C LEU A 119 -4.85 4.92 14.17
N ASP A 120 -4.74 5.90 15.05
CA ASP A 120 -4.55 5.67 16.48
C ASP A 120 -5.92 5.33 17.07
N LEU A 121 -6.15 4.04 17.31
CA LEU A 121 -7.34 3.49 17.98
C LEU A 121 -7.03 3.17 19.44
#